data_AF-A0A957Z383-F1
#
_entry.id   AF-A0A957Z383-F1
#
_cell.length_a   1.000
_cell.length_b   1.000
_cell.length_c   1.000
_cell.angle_alpha   90.00
_cell.angle_beta   90.00
_cell.angle_gamma   90.00
#
_symmetry.space_group_name_H-M   'P 1'
#
loop_
_entity.id
_entity.type
_entity.pdbx_description
1 polymer ?
#
loop_
_entity_poly.entity_id
_entity_poly.type
_entity_poly.pdbx_seq_one_letter_code
_entity_poly.pdbx_strand_id
1 'polypeptide(L)' 'AIDAGDNAVAPMTDYAGNARPVDGNADGAALVDMGAYEFVPPVETGGELFLPALRYDVD' A
#
# COMPACT_ATOMS: atom_id res chain seq x y z
N ALA A 1 -1.74 13.44 -5.13
CA ALA A 1 -2.96 12.67 -5.41
C ALA A 1 -2.56 11.21 -5.45
N ILE A 2 -3.37 10.33 -4.86
CA ILE A 2 -3.02 8.91 -4.66
C ILE A 2 -3.22 8.15 -5.98
N ASP A 3 -2.27 7.27 -6.33
CA ASP A 3 -2.34 6.36 -7.51
C ASP A 3 -2.72 7.09 -8.82
N ALA A 4 -2.11 8.25 -9.05
CA ALA A 4 -2.52 9.14 -10.15
C ALA A 4 -1.37 9.62 -11.04
N GLY A 5 -0.15 9.16 -10.79
CA GLY A 5 1.02 9.49 -11.58
C GLY A 5 1.34 8.45 -12.65
N ASP A 6 2.42 8.70 -13.39
CA ASP A 6 2.91 7.84 -14.47
C ASP A 6 4.15 7.07 -14.03
N ASN A 7 4.01 5.75 -13.89
CA ASN A 7 5.08 4.85 -13.48
C ASN A 7 6.29 4.88 -14.44
N ALA A 8 6.10 5.24 -15.72
CA ALA A 8 7.18 5.24 -16.71
C ALA A 8 8.20 6.37 -16.50
N VAL A 9 7.81 7.44 -15.81
CA VAL A 9 8.67 8.62 -15.56
C VAL A 9 9.04 8.78 -14.10
N ALA A 10 8.56 7.88 -13.24
CA ALA A 10 8.75 7.97 -11.81
C ALA A 10 10.07 7.32 -11.34
N PRO A 11 10.79 7.92 -10.38
CA PRO A 11 11.88 7.24 -9.69
C PRO A 11 11.37 6.04 -8.88
N MET A 12 12.24 5.06 -8.68
CA MET A 12 11.94 3.85 -7.87
C MET A 12 11.73 4.13 -6.38
N THR A 13 12.13 5.31 -5.90
CA THR A 13 11.98 5.71 -4.50
C THR A 13 11.48 7.15 -4.38
N ASP A 14 10.72 7.42 -3.33
CA ASP A 14 10.27 8.77 -3.00
C ASP A 14 11.35 9.61 -2.29
N TYR A 15 11.02 10.85 -1.91
CA TYR A 15 11.95 11.75 -1.23
C TYR A 15 12.38 11.27 0.17
N ALA A 16 11.55 10.44 0.83
CA ALA A 16 11.87 9.83 2.11
C ALA A 16 12.60 8.47 1.98
N GLY A 17 12.79 7.98 0.76
CA GLY A 17 13.41 6.69 0.47
C GLY A 17 12.45 5.50 0.50
N ASN A 18 11.13 5.73 0.54
CA ASN A 18 10.13 4.68 0.42
C ASN A 18 10.12 4.13 -1.02
N ALA A 19 9.83 2.83 -1.16
CA ALA A 19 9.70 2.20 -2.47
C ALA A 19 8.44 2.70 -3.22
N ARG A 20 8.51 2.69 -4.55
CA ARG A 20 7.43 3.03 -5.48
C ARG A 20 7.33 2.03 -6.64
N PRO A 21 6.16 1.84 -7.26
CA PRO A 21 4.83 2.29 -6.82
C PRO A 21 4.25 1.41 -5.70
N VAL A 22 3.30 1.95 -4.93
CA VAL A 22 2.48 1.21 -3.96
C VAL A 22 1.01 1.40 -4.32
N ASP A 23 0.21 0.34 -4.28
CA ASP A 23 -1.25 0.42 -4.40
C ASP A 23 -1.82 1.09 -3.15
N GLY A 24 -1.95 2.42 -3.20
CA GLY A 24 -2.30 3.28 -2.08
C GLY A 24 -3.81 3.43 -1.88
N ASN A 25 -4.60 3.20 -2.93
CA ASN A 25 -6.06 3.28 -2.92
C ASN A 25 -6.76 1.91 -2.78
N ALA A 26 -5.99 0.81 -2.82
CA ALA A 26 -6.43 -0.57 -2.71
C ALA A 26 -7.39 -1.03 -3.82
N ASP A 27 -7.22 -0.52 -5.04
CA ASP A 27 -8.01 -0.92 -6.22
C ASP A 27 -7.39 -2.09 -7.01
N GLY A 28 -6.21 -2.56 -6.59
CA GLY A 28 -5.48 -3.66 -7.19
C GLY A 28 -4.45 -3.24 -8.26
N ALA A 29 -4.30 -1.93 -8.52
CA ALA A 29 -3.31 -1.38 -9.43
C ALA A 29 -2.35 -0.42 -8.71
N ALA A 30 -1.08 -0.81 -8.61
CA ALA A 30 -0.05 0.07 -8.06
C ALA A 30 0.38 1.14 -9.07
N LEU A 31 0.04 2.40 -8.81
CA LEU A 31 0.53 3.57 -9.54
C LEU A 31 1.29 4.48 -8.58
N VAL A 32 2.23 5.27 -9.10
CA VAL A 32 2.90 6.26 -8.24
C VAL A 32 1.95 7.39 -7.86
N ASP A 33 2.17 7.97 -6.69
CA ASP A 33 1.51 9.21 -6.31
C ASP A 33 2.05 10.40 -7.11
N MET A 34 1.18 11.37 -7.39
CA MET A 34 1.66 12.66 -7.84
C MET A 34 2.34 13.41 -6.70
N GLY A 35 3.66 13.63 -6.83
CA GLY A 35 4.45 14.46 -5.92
C GLY A 35 5.74 13.80 -5.44
N ALA A 36 6.38 14.42 -4.45
CA ALA A 36 7.67 13.97 -3.92
C ALA A 36 7.58 12.76 -2.97
N TYR A 37 6.39 12.46 -2.43
CA TYR A 37 6.16 11.42 -1.43
C TYR A 37 5.18 10.37 -1.96
N GLU A 38 5.33 9.14 -1.49
CA GLU A 38 4.39 8.03 -1.74
C GLU A 38 3.53 7.76 -0.49
N PHE A 39 2.22 7.63 -0.66
CA PHE A 39 1.35 7.12 0.39
C PHE A 39 1.50 5.60 0.51
N VAL A 40 1.94 5.15 1.68
CA VAL A 40 2.01 3.71 2.02
C VAL A 40 0.88 3.42 3.00
N PRO A 41 -0.20 2.73 2.60
CA PRO A 41 -1.26 2.36 3.53
C PRO A 41 -0.70 1.39 4.59
N PRO A 42 -1.24 1.41 5.81
CA PRO A 42 -0.96 0.33 6.76
C PRO A 42 -1.28 -1.01 6.10
N VAL A 43 -0.55 -2.07 6.47
CA VAL A 43 -0.83 -3.41 5.94
C VAL A 43 -2.25 -3.79 6.31
N GLU A 44 -3.18 -3.66 5.35
CA GLU A 44 -4.55 -4.11 5.50
C GLU A 44 -4.47 -5.62 5.74
N THR A 45 -4.67 -6.02 6.98
CA THR A 45 -4.57 -7.42 7.37
C THR A 45 -5.87 -8.11 6.95
N GLY A 46 -6.08 -8.22 5.64
CA GLY A 46 -7.12 -8.98 4.96
C GLY A 46 -8.56 -8.53 5.20
N GLY A 47 -9.10 -7.74 4.27
CA GLY A 47 -10.55 -7.78 3.94
C GLY A 47 -11.01 -9.12 3.34
N GLU A 48 -10.11 -10.10 3.24
CA GLU A 48 -10.40 -11.50 2.96
C GLU A 48 -10.18 -12.29 4.25
N LEU A 49 -11.29 -12.57 4.95
CA LEU A 49 -11.39 -13.59 6.00
C LEU A 49 -10.24 -13.62 7.03
N PHE A 50 -9.90 -12.48 7.62
CA PHE A 50 -9.26 -12.53 8.93
C PHE A 50 -10.34 -12.98 9.93
N LEU A 51 -10.47 -14.29 10.16
CA LEU A 51 -10.99 -14.78 11.43
C LEU A 51 -9.90 -14.39 12.45
N PRO A 52 -10.08 -13.32 13.26
CA PRO A 52 -9.07 -13.00 14.25
C PRO A 52 -9.17 -14.14 15.25
N ALA A 53 -8.12 -14.97 15.30
CA ALA A 53 -7.88 -15.98 16.32
C ALA A 53 -9.14 -16.43 17.08
N LEU A 54 -9.73 -17.57 16.67
CA LEU A 54 -10.15 -18.50 17.71
C LEU A 54 -8.89 -18.80 18.51
N ARG A 55 -8.64 -17.97 19.53
CA ARG A 55 -8.05 -18.43 20.77
C ARG A 55 -8.95 -19.57 21.22
N TYR A 56 -8.58 -20.78 20.81
CA TYR A 56 -8.80 -21.93 21.65
C TYR A 56 -7.81 -21.75 22.81
N ASP A 57 -8.17 -20.88 23.75
CA ASP A 57 -7.68 -21.03 25.10
C ASP A 57 -8.33 -22.36 25.56
N VAL A 58 -7.56 -23.44 25.47
CA VAL A 58 -7.87 -24.71 26.13
C VAL A 58 -7.68 -24.47 27.63
N ASP A 59 -8.75 -24.02 28.28
CA ASP A 59 -8.97 -24.32 29.69
C ASP A 59 -9.27 -25.82 29.88
#